data_AF-A0A3B8UZT8-F1
#
_entry.id   AF-A0A3B8UZT8-F1
#
_cell.length_a   1.000
_cell.length_b   1.000
_cell.length_c   1.000
_cell.angle_alpha   90.00
_cell.angle_beta   90.00
_cell.angle_gamma   90.00
#
_symmetry.space_group_name_H-M   'P 1'
#
loop_
_entity.id
_entity.type
_entity.pdbx_description
1 polymer ?
#
loop_
_entity_poly.entity_id
_entity_poly.type
_entity_poly.pdbx_seq_one_letter_code
_entity_poly.pdbx_strand_id
1 'polypeptide(L)'
;RDKQKRQEELGAYFEGHRSGHLLAIMIAKLEEYLDIFEARDFHDVAISAKSMDARLVIDAYTEISKRFDYPLHLGVTHAGTRETGSIRSIAALGTLLANGIGDTIRISYASDPVYEVEDGVELLCSLDMRPRKGIELIACPTCGRIQVDLFTLVEDVKRTLDAEIELPIKVAVMGCIVNGPGEAEGADVAVFAGDRRGIIYVQGEKVANVPEAEILDRLLQECKTFEARVEAGEIELGQKVVDIVPPDPIGELGSGVEKIRSGLVERVTIEGGRAD
;
A
#
# COMPACT_ATOMS: atom_id res chain seq x y z
N ARG A 1 42.90 4.21 -11.06
CA ARG A 1 43.98 5.13 -11.46
C ARG A 1 43.62 5.98 -12.68
N ASP A 2 42.63 5.61 -13.50
CA ASP A 2 42.09 6.50 -14.54
C ASP A 2 40.59 6.74 -14.28
N LYS A 3 40.28 7.92 -13.73
CA LYS A 3 38.90 8.31 -13.37
C LYS A 3 38.04 8.54 -14.61
N GLN A 4 38.65 9.05 -15.69
CA GLN A 4 37.96 9.44 -16.90
C GLN A 4 37.53 8.19 -17.68
N LYS A 5 38.42 7.20 -17.77
CA LYS A 5 38.11 5.91 -18.37
C LYS A 5 36.98 5.15 -17.64
N ARG A 6 36.98 5.13 -16.29
CA ARG A 6 35.88 4.51 -15.52
C ARG A 6 34.55 5.21 -15.73
N GLN A 7 34.57 6.55 -15.80
CA GLN A 7 33.37 7.33 -16.03
C GLN A 7 32.82 7.10 -17.45
N GLU A 8 33.68 6.94 -18.44
CA GLU A 8 33.31 6.55 -19.81
C GLU A 8 32.79 5.12 -19.88
N GLU A 9 33.42 4.15 -19.20
CA GLU A 9 32.96 2.76 -19.11
C GLU A 9 31.58 2.64 -18.43
N LEU A 10 31.37 3.37 -17.33
CA LEU A 10 30.06 3.44 -16.66
C LEU A 10 29.04 4.19 -17.52
N GLY A 11 29.46 5.26 -18.20
CA GLY A 11 28.60 6.00 -19.14
C GLY A 11 28.08 5.09 -20.26
N ALA A 12 28.95 4.29 -20.86
CA ALA A 12 28.61 3.29 -21.88
C ALA A 12 27.72 2.19 -21.32
N TYR A 13 27.97 1.72 -20.08
CA TYR A 13 27.13 0.72 -19.41
C TYR A 13 25.68 1.20 -19.22
N PHE A 14 25.48 2.51 -19.06
CA PHE A 14 24.16 3.11 -18.87
C PHE A 14 23.62 3.83 -20.11
N GLU A 15 24.17 3.60 -21.31
CA GLU A 15 23.75 4.30 -22.56
C GLU A 15 22.27 4.10 -22.95
N GLY A 16 21.55 3.15 -22.33
CA GLY A 16 20.10 2.97 -22.49
C GLY A 16 19.22 3.65 -21.44
N HIS A 17 19.80 4.21 -20.37
CA HIS A 17 19.05 4.86 -19.30
C HIS A 17 18.91 6.35 -19.57
N ARG A 18 17.68 6.89 -19.43
CA ARG A 18 17.37 8.32 -19.62
C ARG A 18 18.31 9.24 -18.82
N SER A 19 18.81 8.77 -17.68
CA SER A 19 19.69 9.49 -16.76
C SER A 19 21.05 8.81 -16.55
N GLY A 20 21.50 7.98 -17.51
CA GLY A 20 22.68 7.12 -17.35
C GLY A 20 23.98 7.86 -16.99
N HIS A 21 24.20 9.06 -17.53
CA HIS A 21 25.38 9.87 -17.18
C HIS A 21 25.40 10.29 -15.71
N LEU A 22 24.25 10.71 -15.17
CA LEU A 22 24.15 11.13 -13.77
C LEU A 22 24.31 9.93 -12.83
N LEU A 23 23.72 8.79 -13.19
CA LEU A 23 23.90 7.53 -12.48
C LEU A 23 25.37 7.10 -12.41
N ALA A 24 26.09 7.17 -13.54
CA ALA A 24 27.53 6.89 -13.59
C ALA A 24 28.34 7.80 -12.65
N ILE A 25 28.01 9.10 -12.62
CA ILE A 25 28.66 10.05 -11.70
C ILE A 25 28.37 9.68 -10.23
N MET A 26 27.12 9.37 -9.90
CA MET A 26 26.73 9.01 -8.53
C MET A 26 27.50 7.78 -8.04
N ILE A 27 27.57 6.72 -8.85
CA ILE A 27 28.30 5.49 -8.51
C ILE A 27 29.80 5.76 -8.40
N ALA A 28 30.40 6.45 -9.38
CA ALA A 28 31.82 6.76 -9.35
C ALA A 28 32.20 7.59 -8.12
N LYS A 29 31.36 8.55 -7.72
CA LYS A 29 31.59 9.34 -6.51
C LYS A 29 31.44 8.52 -5.24
N LEU A 30 30.48 7.62 -5.19
CA LEU A 30 30.31 6.70 -4.08
C LEU A 30 31.55 5.81 -3.91
N GLU A 31 32.06 5.20 -4.98
CA GLU A 31 33.31 4.42 -4.96
C GLU A 31 34.48 5.23 -4.39
N GLU A 32 34.64 6.49 -4.82
CA GLU A 32 35.71 7.35 -4.31
C GLU A 32 35.63 7.59 -2.80
N TYR A 33 34.43 7.74 -2.23
CA TYR A 33 34.26 7.91 -0.79
C TYR A 33 34.49 6.60 -0.03
N LEU A 34 34.04 5.47 -0.57
CA LEU A 34 34.26 4.16 0.05
C LEU A 34 35.76 3.82 0.09
N ASP A 35 36.52 4.11 -0.99
CA ASP A 35 37.98 3.95 -1.01
C ASP A 35 38.68 4.77 0.09
N ILE A 36 38.15 5.96 0.42
CA ILE A 36 38.67 6.84 1.48
C ILE A 36 38.43 6.25 2.87
N PHE A 37 37.26 5.64 3.09
CA PHE A 37 36.89 5.00 4.34
C PHE A 37 37.68 3.70 4.56
N GLU A 38 37.79 2.86 3.51
CA GLU A 38 38.59 1.64 3.52
C GLU A 38 40.07 1.94 3.81
N ALA A 39 40.65 2.96 3.18
CA ALA A 39 42.03 3.38 3.43
C ALA A 39 42.27 3.90 4.87
N ARG A 40 41.21 4.15 5.64
CA ARG A 40 41.25 4.59 7.04
C ARG A 40 40.74 3.52 8.02
N ASP A 41 40.48 2.30 7.54
CA ASP A 41 39.93 1.21 8.35
C ASP A 41 38.60 1.59 9.05
N PHE A 42 37.75 2.35 8.34
CA PHE A 42 36.45 2.81 8.82
C PHE A 42 35.33 2.09 8.08
N HIS A 43 34.58 1.25 8.78
CA HIS A 43 33.59 0.34 8.19
C HIS A 43 32.13 0.67 8.55
N ASP A 44 31.91 1.53 9.55
CA ASP A 44 30.58 1.93 10.02
C ASP A 44 29.92 2.95 9.08
N VAL A 45 29.57 2.50 7.88
CA VAL A 45 29.09 3.33 6.77
C VAL A 45 27.67 2.91 6.37
N ALA A 46 26.81 3.90 6.13
CA ALA A 46 25.54 3.72 5.43
C ALA A 46 25.52 4.61 4.19
N ILE A 47 24.92 4.12 3.10
CA ILE A 47 24.92 4.78 1.79
C ILE A 47 23.57 5.43 1.52
N SER A 48 23.60 6.65 1.01
CA SER A 48 22.41 7.28 0.41
C SER A 48 22.78 8.00 -0.88
N ALA A 49 21.92 7.86 -1.89
CA ALA A 49 22.08 8.44 -3.21
C ALA A 49 20.73 8.99 -3.68
N LYS A 50 20.41 10.22 -3.26
CA LYS A 50 19.08 10.83 -3.42
C LYS A 50 19.01 11.72 -4.66
N SER A 51 17.83 11.73 -5.27
CA SER A 51 17.45 12.66 -6.34
C SER A 51 16.00 13.09 -6.16
N MET A 52 15.59 14.14 -6.87
CA MET A 52 14.18 14.56 -7.01
C MET A 52 13.41 13.74 -8.04
N ASP A 53 14.12 13.05 -8.94
CA ASP A 53 13.54 12.14 -9.93
C ASP A 53 13.41 10.73 -9.34
N ALA A 54 12.17 10.28 -9.12
CA ALA A 54 11.85 8.97 -8.58
C ALA A 54 12.45 7.82 -9.39
N ARG A 55 12.50 7.93 -10.73
CA ARG A 55 13.08 6.86 -11.58
C ARG A 55 14.58 6.75 -11.39
N LEU A 56 15.28 7.89 -11.33
CA LEU A 56 16.72 7.88 -11.06
C LEU A 56 17.02 7.34 -9.66
N VAL A 57 16.18 7.62 -8.67
CA VAL A 57 16.33 7.04 -7.33
C VAL A 57 16.22 5.51 -7.41
N ILE A 58 15.22 4.97 -8.11
CA ILE A 58 15.08 3.51 -8.29
C ILE A 58 16.31 2.94 -8.98
N ASP A 59 16.73 3.51 -10.11
CA ASP A 59 17.89 3.03 -10.88
C ASP A 59 19.18 3.09 -10.05
N ALA A 60 19.39 4.18 -9.30
CA ALA A 60 20.56 4.38 -8.46
C ALA A 60 20.65 3.35 -7.33
N TYR A 61 19.60 3.21 -6.52
CA TYR A 61 19.65 2.25 -5.41
C TYR A 61 19.67 0.80 -5.90
N THR A 62 19.04 0.49 -7.03
CA THR A 62 19.09 -0.84 -7.65
C THR A 62 20.50 -1.20 -8.12
N GLU A 63 21.25 -0.25 -8.67
CA GLU A 63 22.64 -0.50 -9.06
C GLU A 63 23.59 -0.49 -7.86
N ILE A 64 23.35 0.37 -6.87
CA ILE A 64 24.15 0.41 -5.64
C ILE A 64 24.00 -0.91 -4.86
N SER A 65 22.79 -1.44 -4.70
CA SER A 65 22.54 -2.68 -3.94
C SER A 65 23.20 -3.91 -4.55
N LYS A 66 23.45 -3.92 -5.86
CA LYS A 66 24.18 -5.01 -6.55
C LYS A 66 25.70 -4.91 -6.39
N ARG A 67 26.21 -3.71 -6.09
CA ARG A 67 27.65 -3.39 -6.14
C ARG A 67 28.28 -3.28 -4.76
N PHE A 68 27.53 -2.82 -3.77
CA PHE A 68 28.03 -2.49 -2.45
C PHE A 68 27.19 -3.15 -1.37
N ASP A 69 27.87 -3.83 -0.44
CA ASP A 69 27.27 -4.51 0.71
C ASP A 69 27.31 -3.59 1.94
N TYR A 70 26.55 -2.49 1.87
CA TYR A 70 26.37 -1.55 2.99
C TYR A 70 24.88 -1.23 3.18
N PRO A 71 24.44 -0.90 4.40
CA PRO A 71 23.08 -0.44 4.64
C PRO A 71 22.71 0.77 3.78
N LEU A 72 21.52 0.76 3.21
CA LEU A 72 20.99 1.77 2.31
C LEU A 72 19.93 2.65 3.00
N HIS A 73 20.23 3.94 3.12
CA HIS A 73 19.29 4.95 3.59
C HIS A 73 18.55 5.60 2.42
N LEU A 74 17.34 5.09 2.14
CA LEU A 74 16.54 5.52 1.02
C LEU A 74 15.87 6.87 1.24
N GLY A 75 15.69 7.61 0.16
CA GLY A 75 14.90 8.83 0.16
C GLY A 75 14.90 9.52 -1.19
N VAL A 76 13.80 10.22 -1.48
CA VAL A 76 13.71 11.22 -2.54
C VAL A 76 14.01 12.58 -1.90
N THR A 77 14.72 13.47 -2.60
CA THR A 77 14.99 14.83 -2.09
C THR A 77 14.21 15.87 -2.88
N HIS A 78 13.94 17.03 -2.28
CA HIS A 78 13.18 18.13 -2.91
C HIS A 78 11.83 17.68 -3.51
N ALA A 79 11.05 16.85 -2.78
CA ALA A 79 9.88 16.20 -3.36
C ALA A 79 8.67 17.14 -3.59
N GLY A 80 8.66 18.35 -3.03
CA GLY A 80 7.58 19.34 -3.20
C GLY A 80 6.71 19.47 -1.95
N THR A 81 5.44 19.86 -2.09
CA THR A 81 4.44 19.85 -0.99
C THR A 81 4.12 18.41 -0.56
N ARG A 82 3.35 18.20 0.51
CA ARG A 82 2.94 16.84 0.95
C ARG A 82 2.27 16.06 -0.18
N GLU A 83 1.30 16.64 -0.87
CA GLU A 83 0.51 15.94 -1.90
C GLU A 83 1.38 15.42 -3.05
N THR A 84 2.29 16.27 -3.55
CA THR A 84 3.20 15.87 -4.63
C THR A 84 4.35 15.01 -4.11
N GLY A 85 4.84 15.34 -2.92
CA GLY A 85 6.00 14.74 -2.30
C GLY A 85 5.75 13.31 -1.84
N SER A 86 4.57 13.02 -1.28
CA SER A 86 4.15 11.66 -0.93
C SER A 86 4.08 10.77 -2.17
N ILE A 87 3.46 11.24 -3.27
CA ILE A 87 3.40 10.46 -4.52
C ILE A 87 4.81 10.17 -5.08
N ARG A 88 5.68 11.19 -5.17
CA ARG A 88 7.05 11.00 -5.67
C ARG A 88 7.86 10.05 -4.80
N SER A 89 7.73 10.20 -3.48
CA SER A 89 8.46 9.36 -2.51
C SER A 89 7.97 7.92 -2.57
N ILE A 90 6.66 7.69 -2.51
CA ILE A 90 6.07 6.34 -2.52
C ILE A 90 6.38 5.61 -3.84
N ALA A 91 6.34 6.31 -4.98
CA ALA A 91 6.68 5.71 -6.27
C ALA A 91 8.11 5.12 -6.29
N ALA A 92 9.09 5.81 -5.69
CA ALA A 92 10.47 5.32 -5.61
C ALA A 92 10.68 4.32 -4.47
N LEU A 93 10.29 4.71 -3.26
CA LEU A 93 10.56 3.95 -2.03
C LEU A 93 9.74 2.66 -1.98
N GLY A 94 8.46 2.70 -2.33
CA GLY A 94 7.63 1.49 -2.39
C GLY A 94 8.17 0.47 -3.40
N THR A 95 8.65 0.94 -4.57
CA THR A 95 9.29 0.07 -5.56
C THR A 95 10.56 -0.58 -5.00
N LEU A 96 11.46 0.20 -4.39
CA LEU A 96 12.72 -0.33 -3.87
C LEU A 96 12.50 -1.30 -2.71
N LEU A 97 11.67 -0.92 -1.74
CA LEU A 97 11.35 -1.73 -0.57
C LEU A 97 10.68 -3.04 -0.98
N ALA A 98 9.67 -3.01 -1.87
CA ALA A 98 9.01 -4.23 -2.35
C ALA A 98 9.98 -5.20 -3.08
N ASN A 99 11.12 -4.71 -3.56
CA ASN A 99 12.19 -5.53 -4.17
C ASN A 99 13.32 -5.89 -3.17
N GLY A 100 13.11 -5.68 -1.87
CA GLY A 100 14.07 -6.01 -0.83
C GLY A 100 15.29 -5.07 -0.77
N ILE A 101 15.18 -3.86 -1.29
CA ILE A 101 16.26 -2.85 -1.28
C ILE A 101 15.90 -1.77 -0.26
N GLY A 102 16.79 -1.54 0.71
CA GLY A 102 16.66 -0.47 1.71
C GLY A 102 16.64 -0.97 3.15
N ASP A 103 17.36 -0.28 4.02
CA ASP A 103 17.48 -0.61 5.45
C ASP A 103 16.84 0.46 6.34
N THR A 104 16.77 1.69 5.85
CA THR A 104 16.06 2.80 6.49
C THR A 104 15.53 3.75 5.42
N ILE A 105 14.42 4.42 5.69
CA ILE A 105 13.79 5.37 4.78
C ILE A 105 13.66 6.74 5.40
N ARG A 106 13.59 7.75 4.54
CA ARG A 106 13.06 9.07 4.87
C ARG A 106 12.23 9.60 3.69
N ILE A 107 10.98 9.95 3.99
CA ILE A 107 10.15 10.77 3.10
C ILE A 107 10.56 12.24 3.29
N SER A 108 10.65 13.03 2.23
CA SER A 108 11.15 14.42 2.33
C SER A 108 10.35 15.38 1.47
N TYR A 109 9.43 16.11 2.10
CA TYR A 109 8.59 17.13 1.47
C TYR A 109 8.45 18.38 2.34
N ALA A 110 7.97 19.46 1.76
CA ALA A 110 7.78 20.74 2.41
C ALA A 110 6.45 20.75 3.20
N SER A 111 6.46 20.17 4.39
CA SER A 111 5.35 20.19 5.35
C SER A 111 5.87 19.97 6.78
N ASP A 112 4.96 19.80 7.75
CA ASP A 112 5.33 19.38 9.10
C ASP A 112 6.04 18.01 9.04
N PRO A 113 7.21 17.84 9.69
CA PRO A 113 7.94 16.58 9.68
C PRO A 113 7.17 15.42 10.34
N VAL A 114 6.17 15.68 11.17
CA VAL A 114 5.30 14.63 11.73
C VAL A 114 4.63 13.86 10.59
N TYR A 115 4.17 14.55 9.54
CA TYR A 115 3.56 13.90 8.39
C TYR A 115 4.57 13.04 7.60
N GLU A 116 5.85 13.45 7.52
CA GLU A 116 6.89 12.61 6.88
C GLU A 116 7.04 11.26 7.60
N VAL A 117 6.91 11.26 8.92
CA VAL A 117 6.96 10.05 9.75
C VAL A 117 5.70 9.22 9.60
N GLU A 118 4.52 9.83 9.65
CA GLU A 118 3.24 9.14 9.46
C GLU A 118 3.17 8.42 8.10
N ASP A 119 3.48 9.13 7.01
CA ASP A 119 3.48 8.56 5.66
C ASP A 119 4.55 7.44 5.51
N GLY A 120 5.69 7.58 6.21
CA GLY A 120 6.76 6.59 6.19
C GLY A 120 6.40 5.31 6.96
N VAL A 121 5.74 5.47 8.12
CA VAL A 121 5.19 4.34 8.89
C VAL A 121 4.11 3.63 8.08
N GLU A 122 3.20 4.39 7.47
CA GLU A 122 2.12 3.84 6.64
C GLU A 122 2.66 3.04 5.46
N LEU A 123 3.71 3.54 4.77
CA LEU A 123 4.39 2.82 3.70
C LEU A 123 4.97 1.48 4.17
N LEU A 124 5.64 1.46 5.32
CA LEU A 124 6.24 0.23 5.86
C LEU A 124 5.18 -0.77 6.33
N CYS A 125 4.08 -0.29 6.93
CA CYS A 125 2.94 -1.13 7.28
C CYS A 125 2.27 -1.73 6.03
N SER A 126 2.12 -0.94 4.96
CA SER A 126 1.51 -1.38 3.70
C SER A 126 2.30 -2.46 2.95
N LEU A 127 3.61 -2.59 3.26
CA LEU A 127 4.51 -3.59 2.68
C LEU A 127 4.83 -4.73 3.67
N ASP A 128 4.08 -4.84 4.77
CA ASP A 128 4.29 -5.83 5.83
C ASP A 128 5.70 -5.79 6.46
N MET A 129 6.42 -4.67 6.34
CA MET A 129 7.76 -4.48 6.89
C MET A 129 7.76 -3.96 8.32
N ARG A 130 6.61 -3.48 8.78
CA ARG A 130 6.39 -2.98 10.13
C ARG A 130 5.01 -3.44 10.60
N PRO A 131 4.89 -4.00 11.82
CA PRO A 131 3.58 -4.34 12.35
C PRO A 131 2.76 -3.05 12.55
N ARG A 132 1.53 -3.06 12.05
CA ARG A 132 0.58 -1.98 12.28
C ARG A 132 0.19 -1.91 13.75
N LYS A 133 -0.04 -0.69 14.22
CA LYS A 133 -0.62 -0.39 15.54
C LYS A 133 -1.93 0.34 15.33
N GLY A 134 -2.93 -0.01 16.12
CA GLY A 134 -4.31 0.47 15.93
C GLY A 134 -4.89 -0.01 14.60
N ILE A 135 -6.08 0.47 14.28
CA ILE A 135 -6.89 -0.06 13.19
C ILE A 135 -6.24 0.07 11.79
N GLU A 136 -6.58 -0.88 10.93
CA GLU A 136 -6.42 -0.75 9.47
C GLU A 136 -7.78 -0.41 8.87
N LEU A 137 -8.00 0.87 8.57
CA LEU A 137 -9.26 1.34 8.01
C LEU A 137 -9.31 1.11 6.50
N ILE A 138 -10.27 0.33 6.05
CA ILE A 138 -10.57 0.07 4.64
C ILE A 138 -11.90 0.74 4.32
N ALA A 139 -11.93 1.62 3.32
CA ALA A 139 -13.15 2.29 2.92
C ALA A 139 -13.40 2.13 1.42
N CYS A 140 -14.66 1.96 1.01
CA CYS A 140 -14.99 1.97 -0.41
C CYS A 140 -14.76 3.38 -1.00
N PRO A 141 -14.39 3.50 -2.28
CA PRO A 141 -14.53 4.77 -2.99
C PRO A 141 -16.00 5.18 -3.06
N THR A 142 -16.25 6.45 -3.36
CA THR A 142 -17.62 6.88 -3.68
C THR A 142 -18.06 6.34 -5.04
N CYS A 143 -19.33 5.96 -5.15
CA CYS A 143 -19.94 5.52 -6.41
C CYS A 143 -21.42 5.94 -6.47
N GLY A 144 -22.09 5.72 -7.60
CA GLY A 144 -23.51 6.07 -7.76
C GLY A 144 -24.50 5.30 -6.87
N ARG A 145 -24.01 4.36 -6.06
CA ARG A 145 -24.81 3.57 -5.09
C ARG A 145 -24.69 4.09 -3.66
N ILE A 146 -23.90 5.14 -3.42
CA ILE A 146 -23.71 5.70 -2.09
C ILE A 146 -25.05 6.20 -1.53
N GLN A 147 -25.34 5.85 -0.29
CA GLN A 147 -26.61 6.17 0.38
C GLN A 147 -26.43 6.98 1.66
N VAL A 148 -25.19 7.29 2.03
CA VAL A 148 -24.82 7.99 3.27
C VAL A 148 -23.70 9.00 2.98
N ASP A 149 -23.46 9.91 3.91
CA ASP A 149 -22.24 10.73 3.88
C ASP A 149 -21.03 9.90 4.32
N LEU A 150 -20.46 9.18 3.35
CA LEU A 150 -19.35 8.25 3.60
C LEU A 150 -18.09 8.96 4.11
N PHE A 151 -17.81 10.17 3.65
CA PHE A 151 -16.59 10.88 4.06
C PHE A 151 -16.61 11.19 5.55
N THR A 152 -17.69 11.80 6.03
CA THR A 152 -17.88 12.09 7.45
C THR A 152 -17.86 10.81 8.28
N LEU A 153 -18.54 9.74 7.84
CA LEU A 153 -18.53 8.47 8.55
C LEU A 153 -17.12 7.86 8.66
N VAL A 154 -16.35 7.84 7.57
CA VAL A 154 -14.98 7.29 7.56
C VAL A 154 -14.06 8.11 8.47
N GLU A 155 -14.15 9.44 8.43
CA GLU A 155 -13.36 10.32 9.30
C GLU A 155 -13.71 10.13 10.79
N ASP A 156 -15.00 10.02 11.11
CA ASP A 156 -15.46 9.79 12.48
C ASP A 156 -15.06 8.41 12.99
N VAL A 157 -15.18 7.38 12.17
CA VAL A 157 -14.71 6.02 12.51
C VAL A 157 -13.20 6.03 12.74
N LYS A 158 -12.42 6.63 11.83
CA LYS A 158 -10.97 6.74 11.97
C LYS A 158 -10.60 7.39 13.31
N ARG A 159 -11.15 8.57 13.57
CA ARG A 159 -10.83 9.37 14.76
C ARG A 159 -11.19 8.65 16.05
N THR A 160 -12.35 8.00 16.11
CA THR A 160 -12.82 7.30 17.30
C THR A 160 -12.02 6.02 17.56
N LEU A 161 -11.77 5.23 16.52
CA LEU A 161 -11.08 3.94 16.68
C LEU A 161 -9.57 4.10 16.89
N ASP A 162 -8.91 5.07 16.24
CA ASP A 162 -7.48 5.36 16.44
C ASP A 162 -7.17 5.74 17.90
N ALA A 163 -8.16 6.28 18.63
CA ALA A 163 -8.00 6.70 20.02
C ALA A 163 -8.24 5.57 21.05
N GLU A 164 -8.91 4.50 20.64
CA GLU A 164 -9.49 3.52 21.56
C GLU A 164 -9.03 2.07 21.31
N ILE A 165 -8.43 1.78 20.15
CA ILE A 165 -8.02 0.44 19.72
C ILE A 165 -6.50 0.42 19.49
N GLU A 166 -5.82 -0.56 20.07
CA GLU A 166 -4.37 -0.73 19.95
C GLU A 166 -3.98 -1.85 18.98
N LEU A 167 -4.83 -2.88 18.85
CA LEU A 167 -4.57 -3.99 17.93
C LEU A 167 -4.81 -3.62 16.46
N PRO A 168 -4.09 -4.28 15.52
CA PRO A 168 -4.24 -4.08 14.08
C PRO A 168 -5.50 -4.73 13.52
N ILE A 169 -6.67 -4.27 14.00
CA ILE A 169 -7.97 -4.75 13.56
C ILE A 169 -8.28 -4.14 12.18
N LYS A 170 -8.61 -4.97 11.21
CA LYS A 170 -9.06 -4.52 9.88
C LYS A 170 -10.53 -4.12 9.95
N VAL A 171 -10.79 -2.83 9.79
CA VAL A 171 -12.14 -2.25 9.88
C VAL A 171 -12.58 -1.75 8.51
N ALA A 172 -13.62 -2.37 7.95
CA ALA A 172 -14.21 -1.96 6.68
C ALA A 172 -15.40 -1.01 6.86
N VAL A 173 -15.42 0.12 6.15
CA VAL A 173 -16.52 1.09 6.13
C VAL A 173 -17.02 1.28 4.70
N MET A 174 -18.24 0.84 4.45
CA MET A 174 -18.83 0.85 3.10
C MET A 174 -20.10 1.72 3.06
N GLY A 175 -20.21 2.55 2.02
CA GLY A 175 -21.31 3.50 1.84
C GLY A 175 -22.57 2.94 1.19
N CYS A 176 -22.66 1.62 1.00
CA CYS A 176 -23.87 0.94 0.54
C CYS A 176 -23.95 -0.52 1.03
N ILE A 177 -25.15 -1.09 1.01
CA ILE A 177 -25.42 -2.48 1.46
C ILE A 177 -25.19 -3.52 0.35
N VAL A 178 -25.14 -3.10 -0.92
CA VAL A 178 -25.26 -4.02 -2.08
C VAL A 178 -23.97 -4.79 -2.35
N ASN A 179 -22.85 -4.09 -2.58
CA ASN A 179 -21.57 -4.73 -2.86
C ASN A 179 -20.69 -4.82 -1.59
N GLY A 180 -21.13 -4.20 -0.51
CA GLY A 180 -20.38 -4.08 0.73
C GLY A 180 -19.80 -5.42 1.23
N PRO A 181 -20.62 -6.48 1.40
CA PRO A 181 -20.11 -7.74 1.95
C PRO A 181 -18.95 -8.35 1.16
N GLY A 182 -18.98 -8.31 -0.17
CA GLY A 182 -17.87 -8.78 -1.01
C GLY A 182 -16.67 -7.83 -1.02
N GLU A 183 -16.89 -6.52 -0.94
CA GLU A 183 -15.81 -5.51 -0.88
C GLU A 183 -15.10 -5.47 0.49
N ALA A 184 -15.74 -5.95 1.55
CA ALA A 184 -15.16 -6.09 2.89
C ALA A 184 -14.50 -7.46 3.12
N GLU A 185 -14.21 -8.20 2.04
CA GLU A 185 -13.54 -9.48 2.12
C GLU A 185 -12.13 -9.30 2.70
N GLY A 186 -11.96 -9.72 3.97
CA GLY A 186 -10.67 -9.67 4.67
C GLY A 186 -10.66 -8.70 5.85
N ALA A 187 -11.77 -7.99 6.09
CA ALA A 187 -11.96 -7.22 7.31
C ALA A 187 -12.36 -8.11 8.50
N ASP A 188 -11.86 -7.78 9.68
CA ASP A 188 -12.25 -8.39 10.95
C ASP A 188 -13.62 -7.86 11.40
N VAL A 189 -13.83 -6.55 11.23
CA VAL A 189 -15.08 -5.86 11.54
C VAL A 189 -15.48 -5.01 10.33
N ALA A 190 -16.75 -5.04 9.93
CA ALA A 190 -17.23 -4.27 8.78
C ALA A 190 -18.57 -3.59 9.07
N VAL A 191 -18.75 -2.38 8.55
CA VAL A 191 -20.04 -1.68 8.54
C VAL A 191 -20.49 -1.36 7.12
N PHE A 192 -21.74 -1.69 6.85
CA PHE A 192 -22.45 -1.35 5.61
C PHE A 192 -23.53 -0.32 5.92
N ALA A 193 -23.25 0.93 5.60
CA ALA A 193 -24.13 2.06 5.88
C ALA A 193 -24.97 2.41 4.64
N GLY A 194 -26.29 2.45 4.80
CA GLY A 194 -27.22 2.76 3.72
C GLY A 194 -28.67 2.72 4.20
N ASP A 195 -29.56 3.45 3.53
CA ASP A 195 -30.99 3.49 3.87
C ASP A 195 -31.25 3.82 5.36
N ARG A 196 -30.51 4.80 5.92
CA ARG A 196 -30.59 5.27 7.32
C ARG A 196 -30.28 4.23 8.39
N ARG A 197 -29.54 3.18 8.03
CA ARG A 197 -29.10 2.11 8.92
C ARG A 197 -27.66 1.68 8.62
N GLY A 198 -27.03 1.06 9.60
CA GLY A 198 -25.76 0.36 9.46
C GLY A 198 -25.93 -1.11 9.82
N ILE A 199 -25.44 -1.99 8.95
CA ILE A 199 -25.36 -3.41 9.23
C ILE A 199 -23.90 -3.73 9.56
N ILE A 200 -23.66 -4.25 10.76
CA ILE A 200 -22.31 -4.56 11.24
C ILE A 200 -22.07 -6.05 11.19
N TYR A 201 -20.90 -6.40 10.68
CA TYR A 201 -20.41 -7.76 10.61
C TYR A 201 -19.10 -7.89 11.40
N VAL A 202 -18.93 -9.03 12.05
CA VAL A 202 -17.69 -9.41 12.75
C VAL A 202 -17.32 -10.80 12.25
N GLN A 203 -16.10 -10.96 11.73
CA GLN A 203 -15.59 -12.21 11.15
C GLN A 203 -16.53 -12.86 10.10
N GLY A 204 -17.26 -12.04 9.35
CA GLY A 204 -18.21 -12.49 8.32
C GLY A 204 -19.63 -12.77 8.82
N GLU A 205 -19.90 -12.69 10.13
CA GLU A 205 -21.24 -12.87 10.70
C GLU A 205 -21.92 -11.54 10.96
N LYS A 206 -23.22 -11.45 10.61
CA LYS A 206 -24.03 -10.27 10.92
C LYS A 206 -24.35 -10.23 12.41
N VAL A 207 -23.78 -9.27 13.12
CA VAL A 207 -23.97 -9.10 14.58
C VAL A 207 -24.92 -7.96 14.94
N ALA A 208 -25.10 -6.99 14.05
CA ALA A 208 -25.94 -5.82 14.31
C ALA A 208 -26.68 -5.31 13.08
N ASN A 209 -27.81 -4.65 13.34
CA ASN A 209 -28.49 -3.78 12.41
C ASN A 209 -29.02 -2.59 13.21
N VAL A 210 -28.40 -1.43 13.07
CA VAL A 210 -28.63 -0.26 13.92
C VAL A 210 -29.04 0.96 13.09
N PRO A 211 -29.79 1.92 13.66
CA PRO A 211 -29.99 3.22 13.04
C PRO A 211 -28.66 3.93 12.76
N GLU A 212 -28.65 4.81 11.76
CA GLU A 212 -27.44 5.55 11.35
C GLU A 212 -26.74 6.29 12.51
N ALA A 213 -27.51 6.88 13.42
CA ALA A 213 -27.01 7.60 14.58
C ALA A 213 -26.25 6.72 15.60
N GLU A 214 -26.49 5.41 15.59
CA GLU A 214 -25.88 4.44 16.52
C GLU A 214 -24.71 3.67 15.89
N ILE A 215 -24.40 3.92 14.62
CA ILE A 215 -23.38 3.16 13.88
C ILE A 215 -22.02 3.25 14.56
N LEU A 216 -21.58 4.46 14.89
CA LEU A 216 -20.23 4.70 15.43
C LEU A 216 -20.05 4.03 16.78
N ASP A 217 -21.00 4.25 17.70
CA ASP A 217 -20.97 3.67 19.05
C ASP A 217 -21.01 2.14 19.00
N ARG A 218 -21.87 1.58 18.14
CA ARG A 218 -21.97 0.13 18.00
C ARG A 218 -20.70 -0.45 17.37
N LEU A 219 -20.14 0.19 16.35
CA LEU A 219 -18.90 -0.26 15.70
C LEU A 219 -17.73 -0.27 16.69
N LEU A 220 -17.58 0.78 17.50
CA LEU A 220 -16.58 0.85 18.56
C LEU A 220 -16.75 -0.30 19.57
N GLN A 221 -17.98 -0.55 20.00
CA GLN A 221 -18.26 -1.65 20.93
C GLN A 221 -17.87 -3.02 20.36
N GLU A 222 -18.16 -3.27 19.09
CA GLU A 222 -17.77 -4.52 18.42
C GLU A 222 -16.24 -4.62 18.27
N CYS A 223 -15.55 -3.53 17.93
CA CYS A 223 -14.09 -3.51 17.85
C CYS A 223 -13.43 -3.81 19.20
N LYS A 224 -13.89 -3.19 20.29
CA LYS A 224 -13.39 -3.47 21.65
C LYS A 224 -13.65 -4.89 22.10
N THR A 225 -14.84 -5.41 21.78
CA THR A 225 -15.20 -6.80 22.11
C THR A 225 -14.32 -7.77 21.32
N PHE A 226 -14.06 -7.47 20.05
CA PHE A 226 -13.15 -8.25 19.22
C PHE A 226 -11.72 -8.19 19.75
N GLU A 227 -11.20 -7.00 20.07
CA GLU A 227 -9.87 -6.79 20.67
C GLU A 227 -9.68 -7.66 21.93
N ALA A 228 -10.62 -7.57 22.87
CA ALA A 228 -10.56 -8.34 24.12
C ALA A 228 -10.56 -9.87 23.89
N ARG A 229 -11.29 -10.35 22.87
CA ARG A 229 -11.33 -11.78 22.51
C ARG A 229 -10.02 -12.24 21.85
N VAL A 230 -9.37 -11.38 21.06
CA VAL A 230 -8.03 -11.64 20.51
C VAL A 230 -7.02 -11.72 21.65
N GLU A 231 -7.03 -10.77 22.59
CA GLU A 231 -6.12 -10.76 23.73
C GLU A 231 -6.31 -11.97 24.67
N ALA A 232 -7.55 -12.44 24.81
CA ALA A 232 -7.88 -13.66 25.54
C ALA A 232 -7.45 -14.95 24.83
N GLY A 233 -7.02 -14.87 23.56
CA GLY A 233 -6.65 -16.02 22.73
C GLY A 233 -7.83 -16.85 22.25
N GLU A 234 -9.04 -16.28 22.24
CA GLU A 234 -10.25 -16.96 21.77
C GLU A 234 -10.38 -16.95 20.24
N ILE A 235 -9.80 -15.93 19.58
CA ILE A 235 -9.83 -15.72 18.14
C ILE A 235 -8.49 -15.15 17.65
N GLU A 236 -8.13 -15.46 16.41
CA GLU A 236 -6.93 -14.91 15.75
C GLU A 236 -7.31 -13.77 14.79
N LEU A 237 -6.46 -12.74 14.72
CA LEU A 237 -6.59 -11.64 13.76
C LEU A 237 -6.57 -12.17 12.31
N GLY A 238 -7.49 -11.68 11.47
CA GLY A 238 -7.57 -12.06 10.06
C GLY A 238 -8.14 -13.47 9.80
N GLN A 239 -8.41 -14.27 10.83
CA GLN A 239 -9.08 -15.56 10.68
C GLN A 239 -10.60 -15.38 10.70
N LYS A 240 -11.28 -15.81 9.64
CA LYS A 240 -12.75 -15.73 9.55
C LYS A 240 -13.43 -16.99 10.07
N VAL A 241 -14.62 -16.78 10.62
CA VAL A 241 -15.55 -17.86 10.98
C VAL A 241 -16.40 -18.28 9.77
N VAL A 242 -16.67 -17.32 8.87
CA VAL A 242 -17.48 -17.54 7.67
C VAL A 242 -16.72 -17.12 6.42
N ASP A 243 -16.58 -18.06 5.48
CA ASP A 243 -16.10 -17.76 4.13
C ASP A 243 -17.20 -17.04 3.35
N ILE A 244 -16.87 -15.87 2.80
CA ILE A 244 -17.69 -15.23 1.78
C ILE A 244 -17.37 -15.98 0.50
N VAL A 245 -18.23 -16.95 0.14
CA VAL A 245 -18.03 -17.73 -1.08
C VAL A 245 -18.15 -16.77 -2.27
N PRO A 246 -17.05 -16.49 -3.01
CA PRO A 246 -17.19 -15.76 -4.25
C PRO A 246 -18.10 -16.57 -5.17
N PRO A 247 -18.97 -15.93 -5.98
CA PRO A 247 -19.79 -16.67 -6.93
C PRO A 247 -18.89 -17.58 -7.75
N ASP A 248 -19.30 -18.85 -7.93
CA ASP A 248 -18.51 -19.86 -8.63
C ASP A 248 -17.90 -19.23 -9.89
N PRO A 249 -16.57 -19.35 -10.10
CA PRO A 249 -15.97 -18.83 -11.30
C PRO A 249 -16.73 -19.42 -12.49
N ILE A 250 -17.21 -18.56 -13.39
CA ILE A 250 -17.90 -19.00 -14.60
C ILE A 250 -16.86 -19.70 -15.47
N GLY A 251 -16.76 -21.02 -15.31
CA GLY A 251 -15.81 -21.88 -16.00
C GLY A 251 -14.42 -21.90 -15.38
N GLU A 252 -13.53 -22.70 -15.97
CA GLU A 252 -12.14 -22.84 -15.53
C GLU A 252 -11.39 -21.48 -15.58
N LEU A 253 -10.26 -21.36 -14.88
CA LEU A 253 -9.35 -20.20 -14.98
C LEU A 253 -8.78 -20.06 -16.41
N GLY A 254 -8.58 -18.82 -16.89
CA GLY A 254 -8.04 -18.51 -18.23
C GLY A 254 -8.73 -17.31 -18.87
N SER A 255 -8.14 -16.73 -19.92
CA SER A 255 -8.77 -15.58 -20.59
C SER A 255 -10.08 -16.02 -21.25
N GLY A 256 -11.21 -15.41 -20.86
CA GLY A 256 -12.50 -15.69 -21.49
C GLY A 256 -12.45 -15.50 -23.01
N VAL A 257 -11.56 -14.63 -23.50
CA VAL A 257 -11.31 -14.39 -24.93
C VAL A 257 -10.72 -15.61 -25.63
N GLU A 258 -9.72 -16.28 -25.07
CA GLU A 258 -9.15 -17.51 -25.67
C GLU A 258 -10.16 -18.66 -25.64
N LYS A 259 -11.02 -18.73 -24.62
CA LYS A 259 -12.10 -19.72 -24.54
C LYS A 259 -13.18 -19.47 -25.59
N ILE A 260 -13.56 -18.21 -25.78
CA ILE A 260 -14.48 -17.80 -26.87
C ILE A 260 -13.86 -18.10 -28.24
N ARG A 261 -12.56 -17.85 -28.42
CA ARG A 261 -11.83 -18.11 -29.68
C ARG A 261 -11.65 -19.61 -29.95
N SER A 262 -11.48 -20.42 -28.92
CA SER A 262 -11.38 -21.89 -29.02
C SER A 262 -12.75 -22.59 -29.08
N GLY A 263 -13.86 -21.84 -29.04
CA GLY A 263 -15.21 -22.39 -29.14
C GLY A 263 -15.69 -23.11 -27.88
N LEU A 264 -15.01 -22.90 -26.76
CA LEU A 264 -15.30 -23.52 -25.46
C LEU A 264 -16.36 -22.74 -24.66
N VAL A 265 -17.01 -21.74 -25.27
CA VAL A 265 -18.06 -20.93 -24.65
C VAL A 265 -19.27 -20.88 -25.58
N GLU A 266 -20.45 -21.16 -25.04
CA GLU A 266 -21.71 -21.10 -25.75
C GLU A 266 -22.00 -19.64 -26.17
N ARG A 267 -22.10 -19.39 -27.47
CA ARG A 267 -22.41 -18.05 -27.98
C ARG A 267 -23.89 -17.79 -27.78
N VAL A 268 -24.24 -17.06 -26.72
CA VAL A 268 -25.58 -16.48 -26.59
C VAL A 268 -25.74 -15.42 -27.67
N THR A 269 -26.26 -15.81 -28.83
CA THR A 269 -26.72 -14.86 -29.84
C THR A 269 -28.11 -14.41 -29.40
N ILE A 270 -28.28 -13.11 -29.18
CA ILE A 270 -29.61 -12.53 -29.04
C ILE A 270 -30.23 -12.60 -30.43
N GLU A 271 -31.03 -13.63 -30.69
CA GLU A 271 -31.87 -13.69 -31.89
C GLU A 271 -32.97 -12.63 -31.76
N GLY A 272 -32.87 -11.56 -32.55
CA GLY A 272 -34.01 -10.69 -32.84
C GLY A 272 -33.70 -9.21 -32.82
N GLY A 273 -33.61 -8.62 -34.01
CA GLY A 273 -33.65 -7.17 -34.17
C GLY A 273 -32.88 -6.64 -35.37
N ARG A 274 -33.12 -7.15 -36.58
CA ARG A 274 -32.93 -6.31 -37.78
C ARG A 274 -34.03 -5.25 -37.73
N ALA A 275 -33.65 -4.00 -37.51
CA ALA A 275 -34.47 -2.87 -37.92
C ALA A 275 -34.15 -2.60 -39.39
N ASP A 276 -35.16 -2.81 -40.24
CA ASP A 276 -35.25 -2.14 -41.54
C ASP A 276 -35.33 -0.61 -41.33
#